data_AF-A0A1S4A9F2-F1
#
_entry.id   AF-A0A1S4A9F2-F1
#
_cell.length_a   1.000
_cell.length_b   1.000
_cell.length_c   1.000
_cell.angle_alpha   90.00
_cell.angle_beta   90.00
_cell.angle_gamma   90.00
#
_symmetry.space_group_name_H-M   'P 1'
#
loop_
_entity.id
_entity.type
_entity.pdbx_description
1 polymer ?
#
loop_
_entity_poly.entity_id
_entity_poly.type
_entity_poly.pdbx_seq_one_letter_code
_entity_poly.pdbx_strand_id
1 'polypeptide(L)'
;MTPGATVMSPFSFIKNGIPAPQQSHHSQISAFMKLFYKDCLSFHDCGRNKVLQKAIIYMDQPGFNDYKHSLLHTKSISEVSKLVPDVVETIKSSIEQLIKDAEAKHFVVTGIIPMGCLPCFRTMFPEDDNSRKIKCHKGLNLFATLHNDHLWQALEELRLK
;
A
#
# COMPACT_ATOMS: atom_id res chain seq x y z
N MET A 1 -1.07 -1.89 10.49
CA MET A 1 -1.39 -0.74 9.60
C MET A 1 -2.65 -0.07 10.12
N THR A 2 -2.65 1.25 10.20
CA THR A 2 -3.86 2.03 10.50
C THR A 2 -4.79 1.96 9.29
N PRO A 3 -6.09 1.65 9.48
CA PRO A 3 -7.06 1.69 8.38
C PRO A 3 -7.03 3.07 7.70
N GLY A 4 -6.84 3.08 6.38
CA GLY A 4 -6.90 4.32 5.58
C GLY A 4 -5.56 5.01 5.27
N ALA A 5 -4.42 4.53 5.78
CA ALA A 5 -3.12 5.13 5.50
C ALA A 5 -2.66 4.90 4.04
N THR A 6 -2.00 5.93 3.48
CA THR A 6 -1.30 5.89 2.18
C THR A 6 0.19 5.59 2.39
N VAL A 7 0.83 4.95 1.42
CA VAL A 7 2.29 4.68 1.47
C VAL A 7 3.09 5.84 0.89
N MET A 8 2.60 6.49 -0.17
CA MET A 8 3.24 7.63 -0.81
C MET A 8 3.22 8.87 0.07
N SER A 9 4.14 9.78 -0.26
CA SER A 9 4.28 11.05 0.43
C SER A 9 3.25 12.09 0.00
N PRO A 10 2.94 13.06 0.87
CA PRO A 10 2.10 14.19 0.47
C PRO A 10 2.69 14.89 -0.75
N PHE A 11 4.02 15.00 -0.79
CA PHE A 11 4.77 15.58 -1.91
C PHE A 11 4.61 14.77 -3.19
N SER A 12 4.61 13.43 -3.12
CA SER A 12 4.41 12.55 -4.27
C SER A 12 3.02 12.73 -4.88
N PHE A 13 1.98 12.92 -4.06
CA PHE A 13 0.64 13.27 -4.56
C PHE A 13 0.65 14.63 -5.28
N ILE A 14 1.20 15.67 -4.63
CA ILE A 14 1.24 17.04 -5.18
C ILE A 14 2.02 17.09 -6.51
N LYS A 15 3.16 16.39 -6.59
CA LYS A 15 3.98 16.29 -7.81
C LYS A 15 3.19 15.72 -9.00
N ASN A 16 2.24 14.83 -8.73
CA ASN A 16 1.38 14.20 -9.74
C ASN A 16 0.06 14.97 -9.95
N GLY A 17 -0.08 16.20 -9.43
CA GLY A 17 -1.28 17.01 -9.58
C GLY A 17 -2.47 16.54 -8.73
N ILE A 18 -2.23 15.67 -7.74
CA ILE A 18 -3.27 15.11 -6.88
C ILE A 18 -3.20 15.81 -5.51
N PRO A 19 -4.32 16.32 -4.97
CA PRO A 19 -4.34 16.89 -3.62
C PRO A 19 -3.83 15.86 -2.60
N ALA A 20 -2.94 16.27 -1.69
CA ALA A 20 -2.47 15.35 -0.65
C ALA A 20 -3.63 14.94 0.28
N PRO A 21 -3.78 13.65 0.64
CA PRO A 21 -4.77 13.24 1.62
C PRO A 21 -4.45 13.87 2.98
N GLN A 22 -5.48 14.26 3.74
CA GLN A 22 -5.30 14.83 5.10
C GLN A 22 -4.50 13.91 6.05
N GLN A 23 -4.48 12.60 5.78
CA GLN A 23 -3.73 11.57 6.51
C GLN A 23 -2.61 10.95 5.65
N SER A 24 -1.88 11.80 4.91
CA SER A 24 -0.71 11.35 4.16
C SER A 24 0.48 11.15 5.10
N HIS A 25 0.93 9.91 5.23
CA HIS A 25 1.82 9.51 6.30
C HIS A 25 3.04 8.74 5.80
N HIS A 26 3.75 9.34 4.83
CA HIS A 26 4.98 8.81 4.21
C HIS A 26 6.02 8.29 5.21
N SER A 27 6.22 9.04 6.29
CA SER A 27 7.23 8.76 7.30
C SER A 27 6.69 7.91 8.44
N GLN A 28 5.39 7.61 8.46
CA GLN A 28 4.79 6.95 9.62
C GLN A 28 4.79 5.44 9.54
N ILE A 29 4.99 4.72 8.45
CA ILE A 29 5.04 3.25 8.59
C ILE A 29 6.26 2.86 9.45
N SER A 30 7.46 3.35 9.10
CA SER A 30 8.65 3.15 9.92
C SER A 30 8.56 3.86 11.28
N ALA A 31 8.10 5.12 11.32
CA ALA A 31 8.02 5.85 12.59
C ALA A 31 6.90 5.36 13.52
N PHE A 32 5.72 4.99 13.02
CA PHE A 32 4.63 4.37 13.78
C PHE A 32 5.03 2.99 14.24
N MET A 33 5.66 2.17 13.40
CA MET A 33 6.16 0.88 13.87
C MET A 33 7.22 1.11 14.96
N LYS A 34 8.23 1.97 14.73
CA LYS A 34 9.22 2.31 15.75
C LYS A 34 8.59 2.89 17.03
N LEU A 35 7.62 3.78 16.94
CA LEU A 35 6.92 4.40 18.07
C LEU A 35 6.08 3.37 18.81
N PHE A 36 5.24 2.61 18.10
CA PHE A 36 4.44 1.54 18.66
C PHE A 36 5.33 0.50 19.35
N TYR A 37 6.47 0.11 18.77
CA TYR A 37 7.37 -0.87 19.41
C TYR A 37 8.28 -0.28 20.50
N LYS A 38 8.58 1.02 20.47
CA LYS A 38 9.32 1.71 21.53
C LYS A 38 8.42 1.95 22.76
N ASP A 39 7.13 2.23 22.55
CA ASP A 39 6.21 2.66 23.62
C ASP A 39 5.25 1.56 24.10
N CYS A 40 4.97 0.51 23.32
CA CYS A 40 4.05 -0.58 23.71
C CYS A 40 4.64 -1.56 24.75
N LEU A 41 5.82 -1.28 25.31
CA LEU A 41 6.51 -2.14 26.31
C LEU A 41 6.45 -1.61 27.74
N SER A 42 5.45 -0.78 28.06
CA SER A 42 5.11 -0.45 29.45
C SER A 42 4.22 -1.52 30.11
N PHE A 43 3.63 -2.43 29.32
CA PHE A 43 2.92 -3.61 29.83
C PHE A 43 3.71 -4.88 29.48
N HIS A 44 4.35 -5.44 30.51
CA HIS A 44 5.13 -6.68 30.48
C HIS A 44 6.54 -6.58 29.89
N ASP A 45 7.47 -7.21 30.61
CA ASP A 45 8.92 -7.32 30.41
C ASP A 45 9.30 -7.93 29.05
N CYS A 46 9.04 -7.20 27.96
CA CYS A 46 9.58 -7.52 26.65
C CYS A 46 11.03 -7.06 26.64
N GLY A 47 11.91 -8.01 26.92
CA GLY A 47 13.36 -7.85 26.85
C GLY A 47 13.77 -7.01 25.64
N ARG A 48 14.47 -5.92 25.95
CA ARG A 48 15.14 -4.97 25.05
C ARG A 48 15.39 -5.52 23.64
N ASN A 49 14.79 -4.85 22.66
CA ASN A 49 15.27 -4.72 21.27
C ASN A 49 15.10 -5.88 20.27
N LYS A 50 14.33 -6.95 20.54
CA LYS A 50 14.21 -8.07 19.56
C LYS A 50 12.80 -8.55 19.23
N VAL A 51 11.76 -7.79 19.59
CA VAL A 51 10.36 -8.18 19.33
C VAL A 51 10.09 -8.33 17.83
N LEU A 52 10.56 -7.39 17.02
CA LEU A 52 10.35 -7.43 15.57
C LEU A 52 11.10 -8.56 14.86
N GLN A 53 12.20 -9.06 15.44
CA GLN A 53 12.89 -10.23 14.90
C GLN A 53 12.03 -11.50 14.98
N LYS A 54 11.10 -11.56 15.95
CA LYS A 54 10.21 -12.71 16.21
C LYS A 54 8.77 -12.48 15.77
N ALA A 55 8.40 -11.24 15.49
CA ALA A 55 7.06 -10.88 15.05
C ALA A 55 6.88 -11.12 13.55
N ILE A 56 5.63 -11.37 13.15
CA ILE A 56 5.21 -11.31 11.75
C ILE A 56 4.68 -9.90 11.49
N ILE A 57 5.29 -9.21 10.54
CA ILE A 57 4.80 -7.93 10.04
C ILE A 57 3.84 -8.21 8.88
N TYR A 58 2.54 -8.03 9.14
CA TYR A 58 1.50 -8.17 8.14
C TYR A 58 1.21 -6.81 7.48
N MET A 59 1.43 -6.74 6.16
CA MET A 59 1.16 -5.58 5.33
C MET A 59 -0.01 -5.89 4.39
N ASP A 60 -1.18 -5.40 4.75
CA ASP A 60 -2.41 -5.68 4.02
C ASP A 60 -2.62 -4.68 2.87
N GLN A 61 -2.57 -5.17 1.64
CA GLN A 61 -2.89 -4.42 0.42
C GLN A 61 -2.20 -3.04 0.36
N PRO A 62 -0.87 -2.96 0.56
CA PRO A 62 -0.17 -1.69 0.60
C PRO A 62 -0.32 -0.96 -0.74
N GLY A 63 -0.54 0.36 -0.69
CA GLY A 63 -0.80 1.18 -1.89
C GLY A 63 -2.27 1.25 -2.31
N PHE A 64 -3.16 0.39 -1.79
CA PHE A 64 -4.58 0.45 -2.15
C PHE A 64 -5.22 1.81 -1.86
N ASN A 65 -4.91 2.42 -0.71
CA ASN A 65 -5.45 3.74 -0.36
C ASN A 65 -4.88 4.85 -1.23
N ASP A 66 -3.63 4.74 -1.67
CA ASP A 66 -2.99 5.67 -2.59
C ASP A 66 -3.76 5.70 -3.91
N TYR A 67 -4.07 4.52 -4.45
CA TYR A 67 -4.84 4.40 -5.68
C TYR A 67 -6.28 4.82 -5.50
N LYS A 68 -6.94 4.43 -4.40
CA LYS A 68 -8.30 4.88 -4.10
C LYS A 68 -8.39 6.40 -4.06
N HIS A 69 -7.47 7.05 -3.34
CA HIS A 69 -7.40 8.50 -3.25
C HIS A 69 -7.15 9.14 -4.60
N SER A 70 -6.18 8.63 -5.37
CA SER A 70 -5.86 9.14 -6.70
C SER A 70 -7.01 8.98 -7.69
N LEU A 71 -7.66 7.81 -7.74
CA LEU A 71 -8.79 7.53 -8.63
C LEU A 71 -10.00 8.43 -8.30
N LEU A 72 -10.26 8.69 -7.02
CA LEU A 72 -11.31 9.62 -6.59
C LEU A 72 -11.11 11.04 -7.15
N HIS A 73 -9.85 11.46 -7.36
CA HIS A 73 -9.51 12.80 -7.85
C HIS A 73 -9.37 12.86 -9.37
N THR A 74 -8.57 11.97 -9.97
CA THR A 74 -8.27 12.03 -11.41
C THR A 74 -9.33 11.36 -12.27
N LYS A 75 -10.03 10.37 -11.72
CA LYS A 75 -10.94 9.48 -12.46
C LYS A 75 -10.31 8.85 -13.71
N SER A 76 -8.99 8.62 -13.69
CA SER A 76 -8.26 8.06 -14.83
C SER A 76 -7.36 6.91 -14.39
N ILE A 77 -7.71 5.70 -14.83
CA ILE A 77 -6.91 4.49 -14.56
C ILE A 77 -5.52 4.62 -15.18
N SER A 78 -5.41 5.19 -16.39
CA SER A 78 -4.13 5.36 -17.09
C SER A 78 -3.19 6.31 -16.34
N GLU A 79 -3.70 7.40 -15.79
CA GLU A 79 -2.89 8.34 -15.01
C GLU A 79 -2.45 7.72 -13.69
N VAL A 80 -3.36 7.04 -12.97
CA VAL A 80 -3.03 6.38 -11.70
C VAL A 80 -2.06 5.21 -11.90
N SER A 81 -2.10 4.53 -13.07
CA SER A 81 -1.13 3.49 -13.43
C SER A 81 0.32 3.98 -13.44
N LYS A 82 0.56 5.27 -13.70
CA LYS A 82 1.91 5.86 -13.67
C LYS A 82 2.48 5.95 -12.25
N LEU A 83 1.64 5.88 -11.22
CA LEU A 83 2.05 5.88 -9.82
C LEU A 83 2.54 4.51 -9.34
N VAL A 84 2.30 3.43 -10.09
CA VAL A 84 2.63 2.08 -9.64
C VAL A 84 4.10 1.92 -9.27
N PRO A 85 5.08 2.36 -10.09
CA PRO A 85 6.49 2.25 -9.74
C PRO A 85 6.83 2.98 -8.43
N ASP A 86 6.35 4.21 -8.26
CA ASP A 86 6.61 5.03 -7.07
C ASP A 86 6.01 4.41 -5.79
N VAL A 87 4.79 3.88 -5.89
CA VAL A 87 4.11 3.19 -4.79
C VAL A 87 4.87 1.93 -4.39
N VAL A 88 5.23 1.09 -5.35
CA VAL A 88 5.94 -0.18 -5.11
C VAL A 88 7.32 0.07 -4.53
N GLU A 89 8.06 1.04 -5.05
CA GLU A 89 9.37 1.41 -4.53
C GLU A 89 9.28 1.93 -3.09
N THR A 90 8.23 2.70 -2.77
CA THR A 90 7.99 3.17 -1.39
C THR A 90 7.71 2.00 -0.43
N ILE A 91 6.94 0.99 -0.87
CA ILE A 91 6.67 -0.22 -0.09
C ILE A 91 7.97 -0.99 0.14
N LYS A 92 8.73 -1.25 -0.93
CA LYS A 92 10.02 -1.94 -0.89
C LYS A 92 10.99 -1.25 0.05
N SER A 93 11.19 0.06 -0.11
CA SER A 93 12.05 0.88 0.75
C SER A 93 11.61 0.85 2.23
N SER A 94 10.31 0.83 2.50
CA SER A 94 9.79 0.71 3.87
C SER A 94 10.13 -0.65 4.49
N ILE A 95 10.03 -1.74 3.71
CA ILE A 95 10.42 -3.08 4.17
C ILE A 95 11.94 -3.15 4.40
N GLU A 96 12.75 -2.62 3.48
CA GLU A 96 14.21 -2.55 3.67
C GLU A 96 14.58 -1.82 4.95
N GLN A 97 13.89 -0.71 5.24
CA GLN A 97 14.15 0.04 6.46
C GLN A 97 13.78 -0.76 7.71
N LEU A 98 12.67 -1.49 7.72
CA LEU A 98 12.29 -2.35 8.85
C LEU A 98 13.29 -3.49 9.07
N ILE A 99 13.84 -4.04 7.98
CA ILE A 99 14.92 -5.04 8.06
C ILE A 99 16.18 -4.40 8.67
N LYS A 100 16.63 -3.25 8.15
CA LYS A 100 17.88 -2.59 8.58
C LYS A 100 17.80 -2.01 10.00
N ASP A 101 16.73 -1.28 10.31
CA ASP A 101 16.63 -0.49 11.54
C ASP A 101 16.06 -1.27 12.72
N ALA A 102 15.31 -2.34 12.46
CA ALA A 102 14.60 -3.10 13.49
C ALA A 102 14.79 -4.61 13.40
N GLU A 103 15.69 -5.08 12.52
CA GLU A 103 16.06 -6.49 12.35
C GLU A 103 14.84 -7.41 12.10
N ALA A 104 13.76 -6.88 11.50
CA ALA A 104 12.57 -7.65 11.21
C ALA A 104 12.84 -8.74 10.17
N LYS A 105 12.29 -9.94 10.37
CA LYS A 105 12.60 -11.13 9.55
C LYS A 105 11.40 -11.73 8.83
N HIS A 106 10.20 -11.56 9.38
CA HIS A 106 9.01 -12.24 8.89
C HIS A 106 8.02 -11.20 8.38
N PHE A 107 7.83 -11.17 7.07
CA PHE A 107 6.89 -10.27 6.40
C PHE A 107 5.84 -11.10 5.68
N VAL A 108 4.59 -10.65 5.78
CA VAL A 108 3.49 -11.13 4.95
C VAL A 108 2.92 -9.91 4.26
N VAL A 109 3.11 -9.82 2.95
CA VAL A 109 2.68 -8.70 2.13
C VAL A 109 1.64 -9.21 1.14
N THR A 110 0.43 -8.68 1.21
CA THR A 110 -0.64 -9.08 0.27
C THR A 110 -0.70 -8.13 -0.91
N GLY A 111 -1.01 -8.65 -2.09
CA GLY A 111 -1.35 -7.80 -3.24
C GLY A 111 -2.70 -7.11 -3.06
N ILE A 112 -3.00 -6.13 -3.89
CA ILE A 112 -4.31 -5.46 -3.90
C ILE A 112 -5.36 -6.34 -4.60
N ILE A 113 -6.57 -6.30 -4.06
CA ILE A 113 -7.72 -7.06 -4.60
C ILE A 113 -8.21 -6.49 -5.94
N PRO A 114 -8.97 -7.28 -6.73
CA PRO A 114 -9.60 -6.81 -7.96
C PRO A 114 -10.52 -5.60 -7.72
N MET A 115 -10.01 -4.40 -7.98
CA MET A 115 -10.70 -3.14 -7.67
C MET A 115 -11.99 -2.96 -8.47
N GLY A 116 -12.07 -3.55 -9.67
CA GLY A 116 -13.23 -3.43 -10.55
C GLY A 116 -14.48 -4.13 -10.01
N CYS A 117 -14.35 -5.02 -9.02
CA CYS A 117 -15.48 -5.68 -8.38
C CYS A 117 -16.07 -4.88 -7.21
N LEU A 118 -15.40 -3.81 -6.76
CA LEU A 118 -15.85 -3.03 -5.61
C LEU A 118 -16.96 -2.03 -6.02
N PRO A 119 -18.06 -1.94 -5.24
CA PRO A 119 -19.19 -1.05 -5.57
C PRO A 119 -18.78 0.42 -5.81
N CYS A 120 -17.87 0.96 -4.98
CA CYS A 120 -17.43 2.34 -5.09
C CYS A 120 -16.79 2.66 -6.45
N PHE A 121 -15.91 1.79 -6.95
CA PHE A 121 -15.25 2.00 -8.23
C PHE A 121 -16.17 1.75 -9.42
N ARG A 122 -17.18 0.88 -9.29
CA ARG A 122 -18.20 0.72 -10.34
C ARG A 122 -19.04 1.98 -10.54
N THR A 123 -19.38 2.67 -9.46
CA THR A 123 -20.09 3.96 -9.57
C THR A 123 -19.22 5.04 -10.20
N MET A 124 -17.91 5.00 -9.95
CA MET A 124 -16.96 5.98 -10.49
C MET A 124 -16.59 5.75 -11.95
N PHE A 125 -16.51 4.49 -12.38
CA PHE A 125 -16.15 4.06 -13.72
C PHE A 125 -17.28 3.24 -14.34
N PRO A 126 -18.35 3.90 -14.84
CA PRO A 126 -19.43 3.20 -15.53
C PRO A 126 -18.93 2.60 -16.84
N GLU A 127 -19.31 1.35 -17.12
CA GLU A 127 -19.13 0.69 -18.42
C GLU A 127 -20.49 0.66 -19.15
N ASP A 128 -20.51 0.86 -20.47
CA ASP A 128 -21.72 0.86 -21.33
C ASP A 128 -22.40 -0.52 -21.49
N ASP A 129 -22.13 -1.48 -20.60
CA ASP A 129 -22.69 -2.83 -20.71
C ASP A 129 -24.12 -2.85 -20.14
N ASN A 130 -25.10 -2.77 -21.05
CA ASN A 130 -26.54 -2.78 -20.77
C ASN A 130 -27.07 -4.18 -20.31
N SER A 131 -26.19 -5.12 -19.95
CA SER A 131 -26.58 -6.43 -19.45
C SER A 131 -26.84 -6.42 -17.94
N ARG A 132 -27.93 -7.07 -17.49
CA ARG A 132 -28.31 -7.20 -16.05
C ARG A 132 -27.30 -8.01 -15.20
N LYS A 133 -26.15 -8.41 -15.77
CA LYS A 133 -25.09 -9.13 -15.06
C LYS A 133 -24.10 -8.11 -14.50
N ILE A 134 -23.98 -8.05 -13.18
CA ILE A 134 -22.91 -7.30 -12.51
C ILE A 134 -21.57 -7.92 -12.93
N LYS A 135 -20.84 -7.25 -13.83
CA LYS A 135 -19.46 -7.60 -14.20
C LYS A 135 -18.51 -6.62 -13.52
N CYS A 136 -17.33 -7.13 -13.13
CA CYS A 136 -16.27 -6.29 -12.59
C CYS A 136 -15.61 -5.47 -13.70
N HIS A 137 -15.27 -4.21 -13.42
CA HIS A 137 -14.62 -3.32 -14.39
C HIS A 137 -13.23 -3.85 -14.81
N LYS A 138 -13.05 -4.15 -16.09
CA LYS A 138 -11.85 -4.87 -16.57
C LYS A 138 -10.57 -4.07 -16.39
N GLY A 139 -10.60 -2.78 -16.72
CA GLY A 139 -9.43 -1.91 -16.61
C GLY A 139 -8.89 -1.77 -15.17
N LEU A 140 -9.77 -1.87 -14.18
CA LEU A 140 -9.40 -1.76 -12.76
C LEU A 140 -8.81 -3.07 -12.24
N ASN A 141 -9.28 -4.21 -12.76
CA ASN A 141 -8.69 -5.51 -12.45
C ASN A 141 -7.32 -5.68 -13.11
N LEU A 142 -7.14 -5.19 -14.34
CA LEU A 142 -5.84 -5.17 -14.99
C LEU A 142 -4.86 -4.25 -14.24
N PHE A 143 -5.33 -3.09 -13.79
CA PHE A 143 -4.56 -2.21 -12.93
C PHE A 143 -4.12 -2.88 -11.61
N ALA A 144 -5.03 -3.62 -10.96
CA ALA A 144 -4.68 -4.40 -9.77
C ALA A 144 -3.60 -5.45 -10.05
N THR A 145 -3.67 -6.12 -11.21
CA THR A 145 -2.67 -7.09 -11.67
C THR A 145 -1.32 -6.40 -11.89
N LEU A 146 -1.29 -5.25 -12.57
CA LEU A 146 -0.08 -4.47 -12.80
C LEU A 146 0.65 -4.12 -11.50
N HIS A 147 -0.09 -3.66 -10.48
CA HIS A 147 0.51 -3.41 -9.17
C HIS A 147 1.06 -4.69 -8.54
N ASN A 148 0.28 -5.77 -8.54
CA ASN A 148 0.67 -7.03 -7.91
C ASN A 148 1.92 -7.64 -8.57
N ASP A 149 2.06 -7.52 -9.88
CA ASP A 149 3.22 -8.00 -10.63
C ASP A 149 4.48 -7.21 -10.26
N HIS A 150 4.41 -5.87 -10.23
CA HIS A 150 5.53 -5.04 -9.79
C HIS A 150 5.87 -5.26 -8.31
N LEU A 151 4.86 -5.39 -7.45
CA LEU A 151 5.07 -5.67 -6.02
C LEU A 151 5.77 -7.02 -5.84
N TRP A 152 5.34 -8.05 -6.56
CA TRP A 152 5.98 -9.37 -6.52
C TRP A 152 7.46 -9.29 -6.91
N GLN A 153 7.79 -8.61 -8.02
CA GLN A 153 9.18 -8.41 -8.45
C GLN A 153 10.01 -7.70 -7.38
N ALA A 154 9.48 -6.61 -6.82
CA ALA A 154 10.17 -5.86 -5.75
C ALA A 154 10.40 -6.70 -4.48
N LEU A 155 9.46 -7.57 -4.11
CA LEU A 155 9.59 -8.47 -2.95
C LEU A 155 10.60 -9.60 -3.21
N GLU A 156 10.65 -10.14 -4.43
CA GLU A 156 11.67 -11.13 -4.81
C GLU A 156 13.07 -10.53 -4.77
N GLU A 157 13.24 -9.29 -5.23
CA GLU A 157 14.52 -8.58 -5.08
C GLU A 157 14.95 -8.41 -3.62
N LEU A 158 14.01 -8.21 -2.70
CA LEU A 158 14.30 -8.16 -1.26
C LEU A 158 14.65 -9.51 -0.66
N ARG A 159 14.02 -10.59 -1.15
CA ARG A 159 14.26 -11.95 -0.69
C ARG A 159 15.65 -12.47 -1.08
N LEU A 160 16.19 -11.98 -2.20
CA LEU A 160 17.50 -12.39 -2.73
C LEU A 160 18.67 -11.59 -2.15
N LYS A 161 18.42 -10.56 -1.32
CA LYS A 161 19.45 -9.79 -0.61
C LYS A 161 19.79 -10.43 0.74
#